data_AF-A0AAU3VQ26-F1
#
_entry.id   AF-A0AAU3VQ26-F1
#
_cell.length_a   1.000
_cell.length_b   1.000
_cell.length_c   1.000
_cell.angle_alpha   90.00
_cell.angle_beta   90.00
_cell.angle_gamma   90.00
#
_symmetry.space_group_name_H-M   'P 1'
#
loop_
_entity.id
_entity.type
_entity.pdbx_description
1 polymer ?
#
loop_
_entity_poly.entity_id
_entity_poly.type
_entity_poly.pdbx_seq_one_letter_code
_entity_poly.pdbx_strand_id
1 'polypeptide(L)'
;MSVIELTTFVVAPDRTSDMLSARSGMLSAFRKDRRGFIGARLVRVADDTWLDVVEWADALAFDESRAKGGNLPEIAAFFATIDRLVSADSGVRYDDAADGSRAVRTVAYGPEPSQLGELYLPEGDGPFPVVVLVHGGWWTAMFDRRQVVPLAEDLVAHGYAVWNVEYRRIGEPGGGWPGTFDDMAAAVDAVAHLDPAVDASRVLVVGHSAGGHLATWVAHRSALPDGVPGARPRIKPIAVVSLAGVLDLVHADSVALGNGMTDSDADVPPNAPPPSHTDVWPAVAAQAGDGIVRLLLGGSVAEHADRYAVASPVELADGGVPVLVIHGSADEVIPPAYAETYAQAATAKGADVTLVVSPGADHFDVIDPDGHAWGVARAWLDERLRQQTGE
;
A
#
# COMPACT_ATOMS: atom_id res chain seq x y z
N MET A 1 15.00 17.16 10.16
CA MET A 1 13.76 16.41 9.93
C MET A 1 12.63 17.40 9.91
N SER A 2 11.67 17.24 8.99
CA SER A 2 10.48 18.06 9.01
C SER A 2 9.66 17.75 10.27
N VAL A 3 9.04 18.77 10.85
CA VAL A 3 8.13 18.61 11.99
C VAL A 3 6.73 18.91 11.51
N ILE A 4 5.81 18.00 11.79
CA ILE A 4 4.38 18.22 11.66
C ILE A 4 3.82 18.58 13.01
N GLU A 5 3.20 19.75 13.08
CA GLU A 5 2.39 20.21 14.21
C GLU A 5 0.92 19.94 13.90
N LEU A 6 0.23 19.31 14.84
CA LEU A 6 -1.19 18.99 14.78
C LEU A 6 -1.89 19.72 15.92
N THR A 7 -2.62 20.79 15.60
CA THR A 7 -3.33 21.59 16.59
C THR A 7 -4.83 21.44 16.41
N THR A 8 -5.50 20.85 17.40
CA THR A 8 -6.96 20.74 17.42
C THR A 8 -7.54 21.83 18.30
N PHE A 9 -8.54 22.57 17.81
CA PHE A 9 -9.18 23.66 18.54
C PHE A 9 -10.66 23.84 18.17
N VAL A 10 -11.38 24.56 19.01
CA VAL A 10 -12.80 24.87 18.82
C VAL A 10 -12.99 26.34 18.44
N VAL A 11 -13.89 26.58 17.49
CA VAL A 11 -14.37 27.90 17.06
C VAL A 11 -15.90 27.86 16.99
N ALA A 12 -16.55 28.76 17.71
CA ALA A 12 -17.99 28.91 17.70
C ALA A 12 -18.51 29.15 16.25
N PRO A 13 -19.66 28.57 15.87
CA PRO A 13 -20.17 28.64 14.50
C PRO A 13 -20.31 30.08 13.95
N ASP A 14 -20.67 31.03 14.80
CA ASP A 14 -20.81 32.45 14.47
C ASP A 14 -19.47 33.16 14.19
N ARG A 15 -18.35 32.62 14.70
CA ARG A 15 -16.99 33.16 14.47
C ARG A 15 -16.22 32.45 13.36
N THR A 16 -16.80 31.41 12.75
CA THR A 16 -16.15 30.61 11.69
C THR A 16 -15.75 31.47 10.49
N SER A 17 -16.61 32.39 10.07
CA SER A 17 -16.33 33.28 8.93
C SER A 17 -15.11 34.18 9.19
N ASP A 18 -14.95 34.67 10.42
CA ASP A 18 -13.84 35.53 10.82
C ASP A 18 -12.53 34.74 10.84
N MET A 19 -12.54 33.52 11.39
CA MET A 19 -11.38 32.63 11.38
C MET A 19 -10.89 32.36 9.95
N LEU A 20 -11.80 31.97 9.06
CA LEU A 20 -11.47 31.66 7.66
C LEU A 20 -10.93 32.90 6.93
N SER A 21 -11.49 34.08 7.21
CA SER A 21 -11.02 35.34 6.64
C SER A 21 -9.62 35.72 7.15
N ALA A 22 -9.35 35.55 8.45
CA ALA A 22 -8.06 35.85 9.06
C ALA A 22 -6.93 34.90 8.63
N ARG A 23 -7.26 33.66 8.24
CA ARG A 23 -6.29 32.61 7.89
C ARG A 23 -5.29 33.04 6.82
N SER A 24 -5.75 33.70 5.76
CA SER A 24 -4.88 34.12 4.65
C SER A 24 -3.80 35.11 5.09
N GLY A 25 -4.16 36.05 5.97
CA GLY A 25 -3.24 37.02 6.57
C GLY A 25 -2.22 36.34 7.47
N MET A 26 -2.67 35.44 8.34
CA MET A 26 -1.78 34.67 9.22
C MET A 26 -0.74 33.87 8.42
N LEU A 27 -1.14 33.15 7.36
CA LEU A 27 -0.21 32.38 6.53
C LEU A 27 0.81 33.27 5.81
N SER A 28 0.41 34.47 5.37
CA SER A 28 1.33 35.45 4.77
C SER A 28 2.35 35.97 5.79
N ALA A 29 1.89 36.25 7.01
CA ALA A 29 2.74 36.67 8.11
C ALA A 29 3.71 35.55 8.54
N PHE A 30 3.24 34.30 8.61
CA PHE A 30 4.09 33.14 8.90
C PHE A 30 5.22 32.98 7.89
N ARG A 31 4.93 33.06 6.58
CA ARG A 31 5.97 32.98 5.53
C ARG A 31 7.04 34.06 5.63
N LYS A 32 6.71 35.23 6.20
CA LYS A 32 7.65 36.35 6.33
C LYS A 32 8.44 36.31 7.65
N ASP A 33 7.80 35.92 8.74
CA ASP A 33 8.37 36.03 10.10
C ASP A 33 8.85 34.69 10.68
N ARG A 34 8.38 33.55 10.16
CA ARG A 34 8.67 32.23 10.73
C ARG A 34 9.65 31.48 9.84
N ARG A 35 10.91 31.44 10.28
CA ARG A 35 11.95 30.60 9.67
C ARG A 35 11.45 29.17 9.60
N GLY A 36 11.67 28.50 8.47
CA GLY A 36 11.36 27.08 8.32
C GLY A 36 9.87 26.74 8.24
N PHE A 37 8.97 27.72 8.12
CA PHE A 37 7.55 27.45 7.81
C PHE A 37 7.41 26.94 6.37
N ILE A 38 6.93 25.71 6.20
CA ILE A 38 6.72 25.09 4.88
C ILE A 38 5.30 25.38 4.39
N GLY A 39 4.30 25.12 5.23
CA GLY A 39 2.90 25.28 4.86
C GLY A 39 1.97 24.85 5.99
N ALA A 40 0.68 25.08 5.80
CA ALA A 40 -0.33 24.65 6.75
C ALA A 40 -1.68 24.38 6.09
N ARG A 41 -2.42 23.39 6.59
CA ARG A 41 -3.75 22.99 6.10
C ARG A 41 -4.73 23.01 7.27
N LEU A 42 -5.86 23.68 7.08
CA LEU A 42 -6.92 23.76 8.06
C LEU A 42 -8.07 22.85 7.64
N VAL A 43 -8.49 21.96 8.54
CA VAL A 43 -9.49 20.92 8.32
C VAL A 43 -10.61 21.08 9.33
N ARG A 44 -11.87 21.02 8.90
CA ARG A 44 -13.02 20.98 9.81
C ARG A 44 -13.30 19.53 10.19
N VAL A 45 -13.24 19.21 11.48
CA VAL A 45 -13.42 17.85 12.01
C VAL A 45 -14.84 17.65 12.55
N ALA A 46 -15.45 18.71 13.09
CA ALA A 46 -16.86 18.76 13.46
C ALA A 46 -17.40 20.19 13.30
N ASP A 47 -18.68 20.42 13.59
CA ASP A 47 -19.34 21.73 13.38
C ASP A 47 -18.56 22.91 14.00
N ASP A 48 -18.00 22.75 15.19
CA ASP A 48 -17.21 23.77 15.87
C ASP A 48 -15.73 23.39 16.03
N THR A 49 -15.31 22.21 15.57
CA THR A 49 -13.97 21.65 15.86
C THR A 49 -13.11 21.60 14.61
N TRP A 50 -11.87 22.06 14.73
CA TRP A 50 -10.92 22.24 13.64
C TRP A 50 -9.57 21.61 13.98
N LEU A 51 -8.91 21.07 12.96
CA LEU A 51 -7.54 20.58 12.99
C LEU A 51 -6.69 21.44 12.06
N ASP A 52 -5.62 22.02 12.60
CA ASP A 52 -4.60 22.72 11.83
C ASP A 52 -3.34 21.88 11.77
N VAL A 53 -2.96 21.50 10.55
CA VAL A 53 -1.78 20.70 10.24
C VAL A 53 -0.73 21.63 9.68
N VAL A 54 0.34 21.89 10.45
CA VAL A 54 1.41 22.82 10.08
C VAL A 54 2.70 22.04 9.85
N GLU A 55 3.39 22.35 8.76
CA GLU A 55 4.65 21.72 8.37
C GLU A 55 5.82 22.69 8.58
N TRP A 56 6.83 22.23 9.30
CA TRP A 56 8.05 22.94 9.65
C TRP A 56 9.28 22.21 9.12
N ALA A 57 10.34 22.93 8.79
CA ALA A 57 11.55 22.38 8.19
C ALA A 57 12.39 21.45 9.09
N ASP A 58 12.12 21.33 10.39
CA ASP A 58 12.86 22.10 11.39
C ASP A 58 12.27 22.02 12.82
N ALA A 59 12.76 21.16 13.72
CA ALA A 59 12.34 21.20 15.13
C ALA A 59 12.69 22.53 15.82
N LEU A 60 13.86 23.10 15.50
CA LEU A 60 14.25 24.42 16.01
C LEU A 60 13.34 25.52 15.46
N ALA A 61 12.93 25.43 14.19
CA ALA A 61 12.02 26.38 13.55
C ALA A 61 10.63 26.35 14.19
N PHE A 62 10.14 25.15 14.49
CA PHE A 62 8.92 24.94 15.26
C PHE A 62 9.00 25.60 16.65
N ASP A 63 10.05 25.32 17.42
CA ASP A 63 10.24 25.88 18.77
C ASP A 63 10.33 27.42 18.76
N GLU A 64 11.09 27.98 17.80
CA GLU A 64 11.22 29.43 17.60
C GLU A 64 9.85 30.08 17.28
N SER A 65 9.05 29.43 16.44
CA SER A 65 7.70 29.90 16.10
C SER A 65 6.78 29.85 17.33
N ARG A 66 6.80 28.75 18.08
CA ARG A 66 6.00 28.61 19.29
C ARG A 66 6.32 29.68 20.32
N ALA A 67 7.61 29.99 20.51
CA ALA A 67 8.07 31.05 21.41
C ALA A 67 7.59 32.45 20.99
N LYS A 68 7.48 32.73 19.68
CA LYS A 68 6.98 34.00 19.16
C LYS A 68 5.46 34.20 19.35
N GLY A 69 4.67 33.12 19.46
CA GLY A 69 3.22 33.20 19.65
C GLY A 69 2.51 34.08 18.61
N GLY A 70 1.49 34.85 19.02
CA GLY A 70 0.78 35.81 18.15
C GLY A 70 1.44 37.20 18.06
N ASN A 71 2.75 37.28 17.81
CA ASN A 71 3.51 38.53 17.82
C ASN A 71 3.08 39.57 16.75
N LEU A 72 2.54 39.13 15.61
CA LEU A 72 2.09 40.01 14.53
C LEU A 72 0.56 40.14 14.53
N PRO A 73 -0.01 41.30 14.17
CA PRO A 73 -1.45 41.53 14.18
C PRO A 73 -2.24 40.49 13.37
N GLU A 74 -1.74 40.07 12.22
CA GLU A 74 -2.39 39.09 11.35
C GLU A 74 -2.40 37.69 11.97
N ILE A 75 -1.36 37.34 12.72
CA ILE A 75 -1.27 36.07 13.45
C ILE A 75 -2.19 36.12 14.67
N ALA A 76 -2.13 37.21 15.44
CA ALA A 76 -2.98 37.44 16.59
C ALA A 76 -4.48 37.42 16.22
N ALA A 77 -4.84 37.98 15.06
CA ALA A 77 -6.21 37.98 14.57
C ALA A 77 -6.76 36.57 14.36
N PHE A 78 -5.97 35.65 13.80
CA PHE A 78 -6.37 34.25 13.65
C PHE A 78 -6.47 33.53 15.01
N PHE A 79 -5.50 33.71 15.90
CA PHE A 79 -5.57 33.06 17.21
C PHE A 79 -6.70 33.60 18.11
N ALA A 80 -7.10 34.86 17.94
CA ALA A 80 -8.22 35.45 18.68
C ALA A 80 -9.58 34.83 18.32
N THR A 81 -9.71 34.19 17.14
CA THR A 81 -10.92 33.46 16.75
C THR A 81 -11.01 32.07 17.35
N ILE A 82 -9.99 31.62 18.10
CA ILE A 82 -10.00 30.31 18.78
C ILE A 82 -10.68 30.45 20.13
N ASP A 83 -11.75 29.68 20.38
CA ASP A 83 -12.45 29.69 21.68
C ASP A 83 -11.69 28.86 22.71
N ARG A 84 -11.21 27.69 22.27
CA ARG A 84 -10.56 26.73 23.16
C ARG A 84 -9.61 25.83 22.38
N LEU A 85 -8.40 25.68 22.89
CA LEU A 85 -7.47 24.65 22.45
C LEU A 85 -7.92 23.28 22.98
N VAL A 86 -7.95 22.27 22.12
CA VAL A 86 -8.28 20.87 22.47
C VAL A 86 -6.99 20.08 22.67
N SER A 87 -6.11 20.06 21.66
CA SER A 87 -4.80 19.41 21.71
C SER A 87 -3.79 20.18 20.86
N ALA A 88 -2.50 20.00 21.16
CA ALA A 88 -1.40 20.53 20.39
C ALA A 88 -0.24 19.52 20.46
N ASP A 89 -0.14 18.71 19.42
CA ASP A 89 0.81 17.62 19.31
C ASP A 89 1.82 17.92 18.20
N SER A 90 3.01 17.33 18.29
CA SER A 90 4.03 17.43 17.25
C SER A 90 4.67 16.08 16.98
N GLY A 91 5.00 15.81 15.72
CA GLY A 91 5.71 14.61 15.31
C GLY A 91 6.62 14.88 14.12
N VAL A 92 7.38 13.87 13.73
CA VAL A 92 8.08 13.83 12.44
C VAL A 92 7.28 12.94 11.49
N ARG A 93 7.41 13.16 10.18
CA ARG A 93 6.89 12.17 9.21
C ARG A 93 7.67 10.88 9.40
N TYR A 94 6.97 9.76 9.44
CA TYR A 94 7.60 8.44 9.49
C TYR A 94 8.56 8.22 8.31
N ASP A 95 8.23 8.79 7.15
CA ASP A 95 9.01 8.77 5.91
C ASP A 95 10.35 9.55 6.01
N ASP A 96 10.48 10.47 6.98
CA ASP A 96 11.71 11.21 7.26
C ASP A 96 12.55 10.40 8.27
N ALA A 97 13.49 9.57 7.83
CA ALA A 97 14.33 8.80 8.76
C ALA A 97 15.07 9.70 9.75
N ALA A 98 15.12 9.26 11.01
CA ALA A 98 15.70 9.99 12.12
C ALA A 98 17.21 10.27 11.99
N ASP A 99 17.90 9.54 11.12
CA ASP A 99 19.34 9.64 10.86
C ASP A 99 19.67 10.25 9.47
N GLY A 100 18.66 10.61 8.67
CA GLY A 100 18.85 11.14 7.32
C GLY A 100 19.31 10.12 6.27
N SER A 101 19.30 8.82 6.58
CA SER A 101 19.74 7.75 5.65
C SER A 101 18.67 7.27 4.67
N ARG A 102 17.39 7.57 4.92
CA ARG A 102 16.28 7.14 4.06
C ARG A 102 15.72 8.30 3.25
N ALA A 103 15.87 8.23 1.93
CA ALA A 103 15.08 9.05 1.00
C ALA A 103 13.79 8.29 0.64
N VAL A 104 12.93 8.02 1.63
CA VAL A 104 11.58 7.51 1.34
C VAL A 104 10.74 8.67 0.85
N ARG A 105 10.13 8.52 -0.32
CA ARG A 105 9.17 9.50 -0.85
C ARG A 105 7.82 8.86 -1.06
N THR A 106 6.81 9.40 -0.41
CA THR A 106 5.42 9.10 -0.74
C THR A 106 5.05 9.79 -2.06
N VAL A 107 4.66 9.01 -3.06
CA VAL A 107 4.25 9.48 -4.39
C VAL A 107 2.82 9.02 -4.65
N ALA A 108 1.95 9.93 -5.10
CA ALA A 108 0.62 9.58 -5.54
C ALA A 108 0.65 9.15 -7.01
N TYR A 109 0.01 8.03 -7.35
CA TYR A 109 -0.20 7.58 -8.72
C TYR A 109 -1.63 7.84 -9.22
N GLY A 110 -2.53 8.28 -8.33
CA GLY A 110 -3.90 8.64 -8.66
C GLY A 110 -4.51 9.65 -7.67
N PRO A 111 -5.75 10.11 -7.92
CA PRO A 111 -6.41 11.13 -7.10
C PRO A 111 -6.95 10.66 -5.74
N GLU A 112 -7.19 9.35 -5.57
CA GLU A 112 -7.80 8.81 -4.35
C GLU A 112 -6.76 8.62 -3.22
N PRO A 113 -7.15 8.65 -1.93
CA PRO A 113 -6.21 8.59 -0.82
C PRO A 113 -5.31 7.35 -0.80
N SER A 114 -5.83 6.20 -1.22
CA SER A 114 -5.09 4.93 -1.30
C SER A 114 -4.35 4.75 -2.63
N GLN A 115 -4.40 5.71 -3.56
CA GLN A 115 -3.68 5.66 -4.83
C GLN A 115 -2.27 6.28 -4.71
N LEU A 116 -1.48 5.73 -3.80
CA LEU A 116 -0.12 6.17 -3.50
C LEU A 116 0.82 5.00 -3.24
N GLY A 117 2.12 5.28 -3.19
CA GLY A 117 3.13 4.34 -2.72
C GLY A 117 4.34 5.06 -2.14
N GLU A 118 5.18 4.30 -1.47
CA GLU A 118 6.46 4.76 -0.94
C GLU A 118 7.58 4.28 -1.85
N LEU A 119 8.33 5.23 -2.41
CA LEU A 119 9.54 4.96 -3.17
C LEU A 119 10.75 4.98 -2.24
N TYR A 120 11.40 3.83 -2.09
CA TYR A 120 12.68 3.67 -1.44
C TYR A 120 13.77 3.55 -2.51
N LEU A 121 14.87 4.27 -2.31
CA LEU A 121 16.04 4.20 -3.18
C LEU A 121 17.26 3.72 -2.38
N PRO A 122 18.07 2.80 -2.94
CA PRO A 122 19.37 2.46 -2.38
C PRO A 122 20.37 3.61 -2.59
N GLU A 123 21.54 3.52 -1.93
CA GLU A 123 22.61 4.49 -2.14
C GLU A 123 23.17 4.44 -3.57
N GLY A 124 23.47 5.61 -4.14
CA GLY A 124 24.06 5.76 -5.48
C GLY A 124 23.14 6.48 -6.48
N ASP A 125 23.57 6.55 -7.73
CA ASP A 125 22.91 7.36 -8.78
C ASP A 125 21.92 6.56 -9.67
N GLY A 126 21.86 5.23 -9.54
CA GLY A 126 21.03 4.36 -10.38
C GLY A 126 21.51 4.23 -11.84
N PRO A 127 20.65 3.78 -12.78
CA PRO A 127 19.26 3.36 -12.55
C PRO A 127 19.21 1.98 -11.88
N PHE A 128 18.40 1.86 -10.83
CA PHE A 128 18.25 0.63 -10.04
C PHE A 128 17.13 -0.26 -10.60
N PRO A 129 17.28 -1.60 -10.58
CA PRO A 129 16.12 -2.47 -10.77
C PRO A 129 15.10 -2.18 -9.66
N VAL A 130 13.81 -2.31 -9.98
CA VAL A 130 12.75 -1.93 -9.05
C VAL A 130 11.85 -3.11 -8.73
N VAL A 131 11.55 -3.28 -7.44
CA VAL A 131 10.53 -4.20 -6.96
C VAL A 131 9.27 -3.41 -6.60
N VAL A 132 8.17 -3.70 -7.27
CA VAL A 132 6.84 -3.28 -6.81
C VAL A 132 6.41 -4.26 -5.72
N LEU A 133 6.21 -3.75 -4.51
CA LEU A 133 5.89 -4.55 -3.34
C LEU A 133 4.42 -4.35 -2.97
N VAL A 134 3.67 -5.46 -2.87
CA VAL A 134 2.22 -5.46 -2.69
C VAL A 134 1.84 -6.20 -1.40
N HIS A 135 1.25 -5.50 -0.45
CA HIS A 135 0.88 -6.07 0.84
C HIS A 135 -0.38 -6.97 0.76
N GLY A 136 -0.58 -7.75 1.82
CA GLY A 136 -1.72 -8.65 1.98
C GLY A 136 -2.91 -8.02 2.72
N GLY A 137 -3.66 -8.84 3.44
CA GLY A 137 -4.75 -8.36 4.30
C GLY A 137 -6.16 -8.49 3.72
N TRP A 138 -6.44 -9.61 3.03
CA TRP A 138 -7.77 -9.94 2.51
C TRP A 138 -8.39 -8.88 1.58
N TRP A 139 -7.55 -8.09 0.92
CA TRP A 139 -7.98 -6.92 0.12
C TRP A 139 -8.77 -5.88 0.92
N THR A 140 -8.67 -5.87 2.25
CA THR A 140 -9.47 -5.02 3.15
C THR A 140 -8.67 -3.84 3.68
N ALA A 141 -9.36 -2.76 4.04
CA ALA A 141 -8.77 -1.58 4.66
C ALA A 141 -8.22 -1.84 6.08
N MET A 142 -8.38 -3.05 6.63
CA MET A 142 -7.83 -3.46 7.92
C MET A 142 -6.30 -3.49 7.91
N PHE A 143 -5.70 -3.70 6.75
CA PHE A 143 -4.25 -3.73 6.57
C PHE A 143 -3.83 -2.74 5.49
N ASP A 144 -2.56 -2.37 5.53
CA ASP A 144 -1.96 -1.45 4.57
C ASP A 144 -0.51 -1.86 4.28
N ARG A 145 0.10 -1.11 3.36
CA ARG A 145 1.49 -1.34 2.89
C ARG A 145 2.55 -1.45 3.98
N ARG A 146 2.28 -1.02 5.22
CA ARG A 146 3.24 -1.10 6.33
C ARG A 146 3.56 -2.54 6.74
N GLN A 147 2.68 -3.49 6.41
CA GLN A 147 2.88 -4.93 6.68
C GLN A 147 4.17 -5.49 6.05
N VAL A 148 4.64 -4.89 4.95
CA VAL A 148 5.76 -5.40 4.15
C VAL A 148 6.98 -4.45 4.15
N VAL A 149 7.00 -3.45 5.04
CA VAL A 149 8.16 -2.54 5.20
C VAL A 149 9.47 -3.28 5.47
N PRO A 150 9.54 -4.33 6.31
CA PRO A 150 10.79 -5.07 6.51
C PRO A 150 11.37 -5.66 5.21
N LEU A 151 10.50 -6.10 4.29
CA LEU A 151 10.91 -6.58 2.96
C LEU A 151 11.43 -5.44 2.09
N ALA A 152 10.80 -4.26 2.16
CA ALA A 152 11.27 -3.08 1.45
C ALA A 152 12.68 -2.68 1.91
N GLU A 153 12.92 -2.67 3.22
CA GLU A 153 14.23 -2.34 3.80
C GLU A 153 15.31 -3.35 3.38
N ASP A 154 15.00 -4.64 3.41
CA ASP A 154 15.93 -5.69 2.99
C ASP A 154 16.24 -5.61 1.48
N LEU A 155 15.24 -5.37 0.62
CA LEU A 155 15.46 -5.18 -0.83
C LEU A 155 16.36 -3.97 -1.12
N VAL A 156 16.13 -2.85 -0.42
CA VAL A 156 16.99 -1.65 -0.55
C VAL A 156 18.43 -1.95 -0.15
N ALA A 157 18.63 -2.69 0.94
CA ALA A 157 19.96 -3.13 1.37
C ALA A 157 20.67 -4.02 0.33
N HIS A 158 19.91 -4.66 -0.57
CA HIS A 158 20.41 -5.49 -1.67
C HIS A 158 20.42 -4.77 -3.03
N GLY A 159 20.29 -3.43 -3.05
CA GLY A 159 20.49 -2.62 -4.25
C GLY A 159 19.27 -2.48 -5.16
N TYR A 160 18.09 -2.84 -4.67
CA TYR A 160 16.82 -2.63 -5.37
C TYR A 160 16.22 -1.28 -4.99
N ALA A 161 15.70 -0.54 -5.97
CA ALA A 161 14.64 0.43 -5.67
C ALA A 161 13.37 -0.34 -5.26
N VAL A 162 12.60 0.18 -4.32
CA VAL A 162 11.34 -0.43 -3.90
C VAL A 162 10.21 0.57 -4.08
N TRP A 163 9.16 0.13 -4.76
CA TRP A 163 7.90 0.81 -4.88
C TRP A 163 6.85 0.08 -4.05
N ASN A 164 6.73 0.46 -2.77
CA ASN A 164 5.82 -0.16 -1.80
C ASN A 164 4.43 0.48 -1.92
N VAL A 165 3.50 -0.20 -2.57
CA VAL A 165 2.25 0.42 -3.04
C VAL A 165 1.10 0.22 -2.07
N GLU A 166 0.26 1.24 -1.97
CA GLU A 166 -1.10 1.16 -1.48
C GLU A 166 -2.07 1.04 -2.67
N TYR A 167 -3.28 0.54 -2.44
CA TYR A 167 -4.35 0.44 -3.45
C TYR A 167 -5.72 0.52 -2.77
N ARG A 168 -6.80 0.95 -3.44
CA ARG A 168 -8.12 0.95 -2.79
C ARG A 168 -8.56 -0.44 -2.39
N ARG A 169 -9.00 -0.56 -1.14
CA ARG A 169 -9.35 -1.82 -0.47
C ARG A 169 -10.84 -1.88 -0.15
N ILE A 170 -11.35 -3.08 0.05
CA ILE A 170 -12.68 -3.33 0.60
C ILE A 170 -12.84 -2.55 1.92
N GLY A 171 -13.95 -1.81 2.05
CA GLY A 171 -14.16 -0.85 3.13
C GLY A 171 -13.91 0.60 2.72
N GLU A 172 -13.25 0.84 1.58
CA GLU A 172 -13.05 2.17 1.00
C GLU A 172 -13.99 2.41 -0.20
N PRO A 173 -14.40 3.67 -0.45
CA PRO A 173 -15.14 4.01 -1.66
C PRO A 173 -14.40 3.57 -2.94
N GLY A 174 -15.03 2.71 -3.73
CA GLY A 174 -14.47 2.19 -4.98
C GLY A 174 -13.43 1.07 -4.80
N GLY A 175 -13.21 0.56 -3.59
CA GLY A 175 -12.46 -0.68 -3.38
C GLY A 175 -13.26 -1.91 -3.81
N GLY A 176 -12.56 -3.00 -4.12
CA GLY A 176 -13.15 -4.17 -4.78
C GLY A 176 -13.16 -4.04 -6.30
N TRP A 177 -14.01 -4.79 -6.98
CA TRP A 177 -14.06 -4.81 -8.44
C TRP A 177 -14.80 -3.58 -9.01
N PRO A 178 -14.24 -2.87 -10.00
CA PRO A 178 -12.92 -3.07 -10.60
C PRO A 178 -11.79 -2.28 -9.91
N GLY A 179 -12.10 -1.36 -8.99
CA GLY A 179 -11.16 -0.33 -8.52
C GLY A 179 -9.87 -0.84 -7.89
N THR A 180 -9.88 -1.96 -7.14
CA THR A 180 -8.65 -2.58 -6.61
C THR A 180 -7.72 -3.04 -7.74
N PHE A 181 -8.27 -3.58 -8.84
CA PHE A 181 -7.51 -4.05 -9.99
C PHE A 181 -7.03 -2.88 -10.85
N ASP A 182 -7.86 -1.85 -11.03
CA ASP A 182 -7.48 -0.61 -11.70
C ASP A 182 -6.32 0.09 -10.98
N ASP A 183 -6.38 0.15 -9.65
CA ASP A 183 -5.33 0.74 -8.81
C ASP A 183 -4.03 -0.04 -8.90
N MET A 184 -4.08 -1.37 -8.82
CA MET A 184 -2.88 -2.20 -8.98
C MET A 184 -2.26 -2.05 -10.37
N ALA A 185 -3.08 -1.99 -11.42
CA ALA A 185 -2.60 -1.74 -12.77
C ALA A 185 -1.91 -0.37 -12.89
N ALA A 186 -2.54 0.67 -12.36
CA ALA A 186 -2.00 2.03 -12.36
C ALA A 186 -0.70 2.14 -11.54
N ALA A 187 -0.64 1.51 -10.37
CA ALA A 187 0.52 1.53 -9.49
C ALA A 187 1.77 0.89 -10.14
N VAL A 188 1.60 -0.24 -10.84
CA VAL A 188 2.69 -0.88 -11.60
C VAL A 188 3.09 -0.04 -12.81
N ASP A 189 2.11 0.50 -13.54
CA ASP A 189 2.39 1.31 -14.74
C ASP A 189 3.01 2.68 -14.41
N ALA A 190 2.83 3.18 -13.18
CA ALA A 190 3.46 4.40 -12.68
C ALA A 190 4.99 4.31 -12.64
N VAL A 191 5.56 3.10 -12.52
CA VAL A 191 7.02 2.85 -12.54
C VAL A 191 7.68 3.47 -13.77
N ALA A 192 6.97 3.53 -14.91
CA ALA A 192 7.48 4.14 -16.14
C ALA A 192 7.98 5.58 -15.95
N HIS A 193 7.42 6.32 -15.00
CA HIS A 193 7.67 7.75 -14.77
C HIS A 193 7.94 8.08 -13.31
N LEU A 194 8.22 7.06 -12.49
CA LEU A 194 8.27 7.22 -11.03
C LEU A 194 9.47 8.06 -10.59
N ASP A 195 10.66 7.73 -11.09
CA ASP A 195 11.89 8.49 -10.82
C ASP A 195 12.98 8.16 -11.86
N PRO A 196 13.83 9.12 -12.26
CA PRO A 196 14.96 8.85 -13.16
C PRO A 196 15.99 7.85 -12.62
N ALA A 197 16.08 7.66 -11.30
CA ALA A 197 16.96 6.65 -10.69
C ALA A 197 16.37 5.22 -10.74
N VAL A 198 15.15 5.04 -11.25
CA VAL A 198 14.49 3.74 -11.39
C VAL A 198 14.61 3.22 -12.83
N ASP A 199 15.07 1.98 -12.97
CA ASP A 199 15.12 1.28 -14.26
C ASP A 199 13.77 0.63 -14.59
N ALA A 200 12.94 1.34 -15.34
CA ALA A 200 11.64 0.83 -15.78
C ALA A 200 11.71 -0.36 -16.76
N SER A 201 12.89 -0.80 -17.20
CA SER A 201 13.06 -2.03 -17.98
C SER A 201 13.34 -3.27 -17.11
N ARG A 202 13.63 -3.07 -15.82
CA ARG A 202 13.95 -4.13 -14.84
C ARG A 202 12.98 -4.07 -13.67
N VAL A 203 11.70 -4.32 -13.97
CA VAL A 203 10.61 -4.28 -13.00
C VAL A 203 10.25 -5.68 -12.54
N LEU A 204 10.30 -5.91 -11.24
CA LEU A 204 9.87 -7.12 -10.56
C LEU A 204 8.64 -6.80 -9.72
N VAL A 205 7.80 -7.79 -9.43
CA VAL A 205 6.66 -7.62 -8.52
C VAL A 205 6.70 -8.70 -7.46
N VAL A 206 6.55 -8.31 -6.19
CA VAL A 206 6.48 -9.23 -5.05
C VAL A 206 5.20 -8.92 -4.30
N GLY A 207 4.42 -9.95 -3.97
CA GLY A 207 3.22 -9.76 -3.17
C GLY A 207 3.00 -10.87 -2.13
N HIS A 208 2.37 -10.51 -1.01
CA HIS A 208 1.99 -11.44 0.05
C HIS A 208 0.48 -11.65 0.13
N SER A 209 0.00 -12.89 0.29
CA SER A 209 -1.41 -13.20 0.54
C SER A 209 -2.35 -12.62 -0.54
N ALA A 210 -3.27 -11.74 -0.16
CA ALA A 210 -4.09 -10.94 -1.09
C ALA A 210 -3.24 -10.13 -2.12
N GLY A 211 -2.07 -9.63 -1.71
CA GLY A 211 -1.08 -9.01 -2.57
C GLY A 211 -0.33 -10.02 -3.44
N GLY A 212 -0.12 -11.26 -2.98
CA GLY A 212 0.43 -12.36 -3.78
C GLY A 212 -0.51 -12.76 -4.92
N HIS A 213 -1.82 -12.73 -4.64
CA HIS A 213 -2.86 -12.79 -5.66
C HIS A 213 -2.72 -11.65 -6.68
N LEU A 214 -2.70 -10.39 -6.22
CA LEU A 214 -2.63 -9.23 -7.13
C LEU A 214 -1.33 -9.21 -7.95
N ALA A 215 -0.20 -9.57 -7.35
CA ALA A 215 1.09 -9.71 -8.02
C ALA A 215 1.02 -10.78 -9.12
N THR A 216 0.45 -11.96 -8.82
CA THR A 216 0.28 -13.03 -9.83
C THR A 216 -0.70 -12.61 -10.93
N TRP A 217 -1.77 -11.89 -10.60
CA TRP A 217 -2.66 -11.30 -11.59
C TRP A 217 -1.92 -10.28 -12.49
N VAL A 218 -1.04 -9.44 -11.92
CA VAL A 218 -0.18 -8.52 -12.68
C VAL A 218 0.69 -9.28 -13.69
N ALA A 219 1.18 -10.49 -13.34
CA ALA A 219 1.96 -11.32 -14.25
C ALA A 219 1.24 -11.62 -15.57
N HIS A 220 -0.09 -11.69 -15.52
CA HIS A 220 -0.96 -12.10 -16.63
C HIS A 220 -1.61 -10.93 -17.38
N ARG A 221 -1.42 -9.69 -16.93
CA ARG A 221 -2.07 -8.49 -17.53
C ARG A 221 -1.89 -8.36 -19.03
N SER A 222 -0.76 -8.80 -19.60
CA SER A 222 -0.53 -8.73 -21.05
C SER A 222 -1.39 -9.70 -21.87
N ALA A 223 -1.97 -10.71 -21.23
CA ALA A 223 -2.88 -11.68 -21.85
C ALA A 223 -4.36 -11.33 -21.63
N LEU A 224 -4.67 -10.32 -20.81
CA LEU A 224 -6.05 -9.92 -20.55
C LEU A 224 -6.73 -9.36 -21.83
N PRO A 225 -8.02 -9.68 -22.06
CA PRO A 225 -8.77 -9.11 -23.17
C PRO A 225 -8.89 -7.58 -23.09
N ASP A 226 -8.98 -6.94 -24.25
CA ASP A 226 -9.21 -5.50 -24.34
C ASP A 226 -10.48 -5.05 -23.62
N GLY A 227 -10.37 -3.99 -22.82
CA GLY A 227 -11.48 -3.42 -22.06
C GLY A 227 -11.69 -4.03 -20.67
N VAL A 228 -10.95 -5.09 -20.33
CA VAL A 228 -10.87 -5.61 -18.95
C VAL A 228 -9.95 -4.71 -18.10
N PRO A 229 -10.26 -4.50 -16.80
CA PRO A 229 -9.35 -3.82 -15.89
C PRO A 229 -7.90 -4.32 -16.01
N GLY A 230 -6.95 -3.40 -16.09
CA GLY A 230 -5.52 -3.71 -16.19
C GLY A 230 -5.01 -4.25 -17.53
N ALA A 231 -5.85 -4.47 -18.54
CA ALA A 231 -5.40 -4.86 -19.88
C ALA A 231 -4.49 -3.79 -20.53
N ARG A 232 -3.67 -4.21 -21.51
CA ARG A 232 -2.67 -3.38 -22.21
C ARG A 232 -1.69 -2.69 -21.25
N PRO A 233 -0.93 -3.46 -20.45
CA PRO A 233 -0.02 -2.88 -19.46
C PRO A 233 1.04 -2.01 -20.12
N ARG A 234 1.37 -0.89 -19.49
CA ARG A 234 2.50 -0.05 -19.90
C ARG A 234 3.83 -0.65 -19.45
N ILE A 235 3.83 -1.22 -18.25
CA ILE A 235 4.96 -1.92 -17.68
C ILE A 235 4.66 -3.42 -17.70
N LYS A 236 5.50 -4.17 -18.40
CA LYS A 236 5.52 -5.64 -18.32
C LYS A 236 6.66 -6.02 -17.38
N PRO A 237 6.39 -6.55 -16.17
CA PRO A 237 7.45 -6.97 -15.28
C PRO A 237 8.24 -8.13 -15.88
N ILE A 238 9.49 -8.29 -15.47
CA ILE A 238 10.36 -9.38 -15.93
C ILE A 238 10.04 -10.69 -15.22
N ALA A 239 9.52 -10.61 -13.99
CA ALA A 239 9.15 -11.73 -13.16
C ALA A 239 8.31 -11.29 -11.96
N VAL A 240 7.58 -12.24 -11.38
CA VAL A 240 6.70 -12.05 -10.23
C VAL A 240 6.99 -13.09 -9.14
N VAL A 241 6.93 -12.68 -7.88
CA VAL A 241 6.94 -13.57 -6.71
C VAL A 241 5.61 -13.45 -5.97
N SER A 242 4.96 -14.58 -5.75
CA SER A 242 3.77 -14.72 -4.92
C SER A 242 4.11 -15.46 -3.63
N LEU A 243 4.00 -14.78 -2.50
CA LEU A 243 4.21 -15.32 -1.15
C LEU A 243 2.83 -15.62 -0.54
N ALA A 244 2.54 -16.89 -0.28
CA ALA A 244 1.28 -17.35 0.33
C ALA A 244 -0.02 -16.84 -0.36
N GLY A 245 0.00 -16.70 -1.69
CA GLY A 245 -1.07 -16.05 -2.46
C GLY A 245 -2.37 -16.86 -2.61
N VAL A 246 -3.51 -16.17 -2.73
CA VAL A 246 -4.81 -16.77 -3.06
C VAL A 246 -4.96 -16.89 -4.58
N LEU A 247 -4.53 -18.00 -5.15
CA LEU A 247 -4.33 -18.11 -6.62
C LEU A 247 -5.49 -18.78 -7.39
N ASP A 248 -6.57 -19.15 -6.70
CA ASP A 248 -7.79 -19.71 -7.28
C ASP A 248 -9.04 -19.07 -6.63
N LEU A 249 -9.52 -17.97 -7.19
CA LEU A 249 -10.68 -17.27 -6.64
C LEU A 249 -11.99 -18.04 -6.84
N VAL A 250 -12.07 -18.91 -7.84
CA VAL A 250 -13.27 -19.73 -8.10
C VAL A 250 -13.43 -20.76 -6.98
N HIS A 251 -12.34 -21.46 -6.66
CA HIS A 251 -12.34 -22.37 -5.52
C HIS A 251 -12.57 -21.62 -4.21
N ALA A 252 -11.92 -20.47 -4.03
CA ALA A 252 -12.08 -19.64 -2.83
C ALA A 252 -13.53 -19.21 -2.59
N ASP A 253 -14.27 -18.81 -3.63
CA ASP A 253 -15.72 -18.58 -3.52
C ASP A 253 -16.48 -19.86 -3.15
N SER A 254 -16.18 -20.98 -3.80
CA SER A 254 -16.90 -22.25 -3.56
C SER A 254 -16.82 -22.77 -2.12
N VAL A 255 -15.75 -22.44 -1.41
CA VAL A 255 -15.53 -22.83 0.00
C VAL A 255 -15.77 -21.68 0.98
N ALA A 256 -16.26 -20.53 0.50
CA ALA A 256 -16.41 -19.30 1.28
C ALA A 256 -15.11 -18.96 2.05
N LEU A 257 -13.98 -18.94 1.35
CA LEU A 257 -12.68 -18.60 1.92
C LEU A 257 -12.79 -17.27 2.66
N GLY A 258 -12.25 -17.24 3.89
CA GLY A 258 -12.33 -16.07 4.75
C GLY A 258 -13.72 -15.83 5.36
N ASN A 259 -14.64 -16.79 5.41
CA ASN A 259 -15.94 -16.59 6.06
C ASN A 259 -15.82 -16.20 7.55
N GLY A 260 -14.75 -16.62 8.25
CA GLY A 260 -14.47 -16.15 9.62
C GLY A 260 -14.24 -14.63 9.69
N MET A 261 -13.85 -14.02 8.56
CA MET A 261 -13.69 -12.58 8.40
C MET A 261 -15.03 -11.84 8.22
N THR A 262 -16.17 -12.53 8.36
CA THR A 262 -17.51 -11.91 8.43
C THR A 262 -17.94 -11.63 9.87
N ASP A 263 -17.20 -12.14 10.85
CA ASP A 263 -17.43 -11.86 12.27
C ASP A 263 -16.81 -10.51 12.65
N SER A 264 -17.64 -9.56 13.09
CA SER A 264 -17.20 -8.23 13.53
C SER A 264 -16.32 -8.28 14.79
N ASP A 265 -16.36 -9.37 15.53
CA ASP A 265 -15.56 -9.62 16.72
C ASP A 265 -14.38 -10.57 16.43
N ALA A 266 -14.08 -10.86 15.15
CA ALA A 266 -12.96 -11.72 14.78
C ALA A 266 -11.62 -11.16 15.29
N ASP A 267 -10.85 -12.03 15.95
CA ASP A 267 -9.48 -11.72 16.31
C ASP A 267 -8.60 -11.58 15.07
N VAL A 268 -7.61 -10.69 15.15
CA VAL A 268 -6.53 -10.61 14.15
C VAL A 268 -5.83 -11.98 14.10
N PRO A 269 -5.53 -12.54 12.90
CA PRO A 269 -4.82 -13.81 12.80
C PRO A 269 -3.54 -13.81 13.65
N PRO A 270 -3.23 -14.91 14.36
CA PRO A 270 -1.97 -15.05 15.08
C PRO A 270 -0.78 -14.71 14.17
N ASN A 271 0.22 -14.03 14.74
CA ASN A 271 1.44 -13.60 14.06
C ASN A 271 1.28 -12.57 12.92
N ALA A 272 0.06 -12.04 12.69
CA ALA A 272 -0.10 -10.96 11.71
C ALA A 272 0.74 -9.73 12.10
N PRO A 273 1.55 -9.18 11.18
CA PRO A 273 2.36 -8.01 11.49
C PRO A 273 1.48 -6.79 11.77
N PRO A 274 1.81 -5.96 12.77
CA PRO A 274 1.22 -4.64 12.85
C PRO A 274 1.67 -3.79 11.65
N PRO A 275 0.89 -2.76 11.27
CA PRO A 275 -0.36 -2.35 11.87
C PRO A 275 -1.57 -3.12 11.30
N SER A 276 -2.48 -3.51 12.19
CA SER A 276 -3.85 -3.91 11.85
C SER A 276 -4.82 -2.86 12.41
N HIS A 277 -5.66 -2.30 11.54
CA HIS A 277 -6.67 -1.30 11.86
C HIS A 277 -7.96 -2.00 12.28
N THR A 278 -7.98 -2.51 13.52
CA THR A 278 -9.12 -3.27 14.04
C THR A 278 -10.38 -2.41 14.21
N ASP A 279 -10.22 -1.08 14.24
CA ASP A 279 -11.32 -0.11 14.34
C ASP A 279 -12.21 -0.06 13.09
N VAL A 280 -11.65 -0.33 11.90
CA VAL A 280 -12.44 -0.40 10.65
C VAL A 280 -13.08 -1.76 10.43
N TRP A 281 -12.74 -2.76 11.26
CA TRP A 281 -13.13 -4.15 11.08
C TRP A 281 -14.65 -4.39 11.07
N PRO A 282 -15.44 -3.83 12.02
CA PRO A 282 -16.89 -4.06 12.02
C PRO A 282 -17.57 -3.58 10.73
N ALA A 283 -17.07 -2.51 10.12
CA ALA A 283 -17.60 -1.99 8.86
C ALA A 283 -17.27 -2.89 7.66
N VAL A 284 -16.10 -3.53 7.67
CA VAL A 284 -15.68 -4.51 6.66
C VAL A 284 -16.47 -5.82 6.82
N ALA A 285 -16.55 -6.35 8.04
CA ALA A 285 -17.26 -7.58 8.37
C ALA A 285 -18.75 -7.50 7.99
N ALA A 286 -19.40 -6.36 8.25
CA ALA A 286 -20.79 -6.12 7.87
C ALA A 286 -21.03 -6.17 6.34
N GLN A 287 -19.99 -5.93 5.53
CA GLN A 287 -20.05 -6.02 4.07
C GLN A 287 -19.67 -7.42 3.56
N ALA A 288 -18.81 -8.14 4.29
CA ALA A 288 -18.21 -9.41 3.83
C ALA A 288 -19.26 -10.49 3.54
N GLY A 289 -20.41 -10.46 4.23
CA GLY A 289 -21.61 -11.24 3.90
C GLY A 289 -21.31 -12.74 3.71
N ASP A 290 -21.43 -13.22 2.47
CA ASP A 290 -21.24 -14.63 2.10
C ASP A 290 -19.77 -15.02 1.78
N GLY A 291 -18.80 -14.13 1.99
CA GLY A 291 -17.38 -14.40 1.81
C GLY A 291 -16.62 -13.24 1.16
N ILE A 292 -15.35 -13.08 1.56
CA ILE A 292 -14.55 -11.91 1.19
C ILE A 292 -14.22 -11.83 -0.30
N VAL A 293 -14.12 -12.98 -0.99
CA VAL A 293 -13.90 -13.04 -2.45
C VAL A 293 -15.12 -12.52 -3.21
N ARG A 294 -16.33 -12.81 -2.72
CA ARG A 294 -17.56 -12.25 -3.32
C ARG A 294 -17.61 -10.75 -3.15
N LEU A 295 -17.18 -10.23 -2.00
CA LEU A 295 -17.10 -8.79 -1.80
C LEU A 295 -16.04 -8.14 -2.69
N LEU A 296 -14.88 -8.77 -2.85
CA LEU A 296 -13.85 -8.33 -3.80
C LEU A 296 -14.41 -8.26 -5.22
N LEU A 297 -15.09 -9.29 -5.70
CA LEU A 297 -15.56 -9.38 -7.08
C LEU A 297 -16.98 -8.84 -7.30
N GLY A 298 -17.62 -8.34 -6.25
CA GLY A 298 -18.99 -7.81 -6.28
C GLY A 298 -20.07 -8.86 -6.56
N GLY A 299 -19.84 -10.14 -6.22
CA GLY A 299 -20.78 -11.26 -6.36
C GLY A 299 -20.09 -12.63 -6.46
N SER A 300 -20.90 -13.68 -6.51
CA SER A 300 -20.42 -15.07 -6.67
C SER A 300 -19.97 -15.38 -8.10
N VAL A 301 -19.23 -16.47 -8.28
CA VAL A 301 -18.83 -16.99 -9.60
C VAL A 301 -20.04 -17.35 -10.46
N ALA A 302 -21.16 -17.75 -9.85
CA ALA A 302 -22.39 -18.04 -10.57
C ALA A 302 -23.03 -16.77 -11.18
N GLU A 303 -22.85 -15.62 -10.52
CA GLU A 303 -23.39 -14.32 -10.96
C GLU A 303 -22.44 -13.58 -11.91
N HIS A 304 -21.13 -13.70 -11.66
CA HIS A 304 -20.09 -12.92 -12.31
C HIS A 304 -18.92 -13.76 -12.82
N ALA A 305 -19.21 -14.88 -13.49
CA ALA A 305 -18.19 -15.77 -14.06
C ALA A 305 -17.16 -15.03 -14.95
N ASP A 306 -17.60 -13.96 -15.63
CA ASP A 306 -16.75 -13.09 -16.44
C ASP A 306 -15.66 -12.39 -15.62
N ARG A 307 -15.97 -11.94 -14.38
CA ARG A 307 -15.00 -11.31 -13.48
C ARG A 307 -14.00 -12.32 -12.94
N TYR A 308 -14.47 -13.49 -12.52
CA TYR A 308 -13.59 -14.55 -12.00
C TYR A 308 -12.60 -15.04 -13.05
N ALA A 309 -13.04 -15.19 -14.32
CA ALA A 309 -12.19 -15.61 -15.42
C ALA A 309 -11.00 -14.68 -15.70
N VAL A 310 -11.10 -13.40 -15.32
CA VAL A 310 -10.06 -12.38 -15.56
C VAL A 310 -9.38 -11.88 -14.29
N ALA A 311 -9.85 -12.31 -13.12
CA ALA A 311 -9.28 -11.96 -11.82
C ALA A 311 -8.51 -13.14 -11.19
N SER A 312 -8.97 -14.38 -11.41
CA SER A 312 -8.39 -15.57 -10.79
C SER A 312 -7.11 -16.02 -11.51
N PRO A 313 -5.93 -16.06 -10.86
CA PRO A 313 -4.68 -16.44 -11.51
C PRO A 313 -4.69 -17.82 -12.16
N VAL A 314 -5.35 -18.82 -11.57
CA VAL A 314 -5.44 -20.18 -12.16
C VAL A 314 -6.14 -20.19 -13.52
N GLU A 315 -7.14 -19.31 -13.71
CA GLU A 315 -7.86 -19.17 -14.98
C GLU A 315 -6.94 -18.56 -16.06
N LEU A 316 -6.06 -17.65 -15.65
CA LEU A 316 -5.10 -16.93 -16.48
C LEU A 316 -3.76 -17.66 -16.72
N ALA A 317 -3.62 -18.89 -16.23
CA ALA A 317 -2.36 -19.62 -16.20
C ALA A 317 -1.81 -20.05 -17.59
N ASP A 318 -2.39 -19.58 -18.69
CA ASP A 318 -1.98 -19.87 -20.07
C ASP A 318 -1.02 -18.83 -20.68
N GLY A 319 -0.67 -17.77 -19.94
CA GLY A 319 0.20 -16.71 -20.41
C GLY A 319 1.06 -16.08 -19.33
N GLY A 320 1.52 -14.85 -19.60
CA GLY A 320 2.18 -14.00 -18.61
C GLY A 320 3.71 -14.01 -18.60
N VAL A 321 4.26 -13.58 -17.48
CA VAL A 321 5.71 -13.53 -17.19
C VAL A 321 6.06 -14.62 -16.17
N PRO A 322 7.34 -14.95 -15.99
CA PRO A 322 7.74 -15.96 -15.00
C PRO A 322 7.21 -15.69 -13.59
N VAL A 323 6.70 -16.73 -12.92
CA VAL A 323 6.17 -16.64 -11.56
C VAL A 323 6.86 -17.61 -10.62
N LEU A 324 7.41 -17.10 -9.51
CA LEU A 324 7.77 -17.91 -8.34
C LEU A 324 6.63 -17.88 -7.34
N VAL A 325 6.16 -19.05 -6.93
CA VAL A 325 5.18 -19.20 -5.86
C VAL A 325 5.88 -19.82 -4.66
N ILE A 326 5.89 -19.12 -3.53
CA ILE A 326 6.39 -19.65 -2.26
C ILE A 326 5.21 -19.73 -1.28
N HIS A 327 5.02 -20.89 -0.66
CA HIS A 327 3.91 -21.12 0.28
C HIS A 327 4.39 -21.91 1.50
N GLY A 328 3.97 -21.52 2.71
CA GLY A 328 4.31 -22.24 3.93
C GLY A 328 3.49 -23.53 4.07
N SER A 329 4.12 -24.67 4.39
CA SER A 329 3.40 -25.95 4.46
C SER A 329 2.45 -26.07 5.66
N ALA A 330 2.57 -25.17 6.63
CA ALA A 330 1.72 -25.09 7.83
C ALA A 330 0.82 -23.85 7.81
N ASP A 331 0.60 -23.25 6.63
CA ASP A 331 -0.29 -22.10 6.45
C ASP A 331 -1.76 -22.50 6.66
N GLU A 332 -2.33 -22.07 7.78
CA GLU A 332 -3.74 -22.27 8.14
C GLU A 332 -4.65 -21.14 7.67
N VAL A 333 -4.10 -20.02 7.20
CA VAL A 333 -4.86 -18.88 6.68
C VAL A 333 -5.25 -19.14 5.23
N ILE A 334 -4.24 -19.41 4.39
CA ILE A 334 -4.40 -19.77 2.99
C ILE A 334 -3.75 -21.14 2.79
N PRO A 335 -4.53 -22.22 2.62
CA PRO A 335 -3.97 -23.56 2.43
C PRO A 335 -2.98 -23.65 1.24
N PRO A 336 -1.88 -24.42 1.35
CA PRO A 336 -0.90 -24.60 0.27
C PRO A 336 -1.48 -25.10 -1.06
N ALA A 337 -2.64 -25.75 -1.00
CA ALA A 337 -3.36 -26.24 -2.18
C ALA A 337 -3.64 -25.15 -3.23
N TYR A 338 -3.79 -23.86 -2.83
CA TYR A 338 -3.94 -22.75 -3.77
C TYR A 338 -2.69 -22.57 -4.65
N ALA A 339 -1.50 -22.63 -4.05
CA ALA A 339 -0.22 -22.55 -4.75
C ALA A 339 0.03 -23.78 -5.63
N GLU A 340 -0.26 -24.98 -5.10
CA GLU A 340 -0.10 -26.25 -5.82
C GLU A 340 -1.01 -26.30 -7.07
N THR A 341 -2.28 -25.93 -6.93
CA THR A 341 -3.26 -25.94 -8.02
C THR A 341 -2.86 -24.97 -9.13
N TYR A 342 -2.48 -23.75 -8.77
CA TYR A 342 -2.00 -22.77 -9.75
C TYR A 342 -0.73 -23.25 -10.48
N ALA A 343 0.27 -23.72 -9.73
CA ALA A 343 1.53 -24.18 -10.32
C ALA A 343 1.32 -25.38 -11.25
N GLN A 344 0.44 -26.32 -10.88
CA GLN A 344 0.07 -27.45 -11.72
C GLN A 344 -0.63 -27.00 -13.02
N ALA A 345 -1.61 -26.08 -12.92
CA ALA A 345 -2.32 -25.55 -14.07
C ALA A 345 -1.39 -24.78 -15.03
N ALA A 346 -0.54 -23.91 -14.48
CA ALA A 346 0.45 -23.14 -15.23
C ALA A 346 1.48 -24.05 -15.92
N THR A 347 2.01 -25.05 -15.21
CA THR A 347 2.96 -26.03 -15.78
C THR A 347 2.30 -26.83 -16.90
N ALA A 348 1.05 -27.28 -16.72
CA ALA A 348 0.32 -28.04 -17.74
C ALA A 348 0.10 -27.24 -19.04
N LYS A 349 0.04 -25.90 -18.93
CA LYS A 349 -0.09 -24.97 -20.06
C LYS A 349 1.28 -24.49 -20.60
N GLY A 350 2.39 -24.91 -19.99
CA GLY A 350 3.75 -24.58 -20.44
C GLY A 350 4.25 -23.19 -20.00
N ALA A 351 3.63 -22.57 -19.00
CA ALA A 351 4.10 -21.32 -18.42
C ALA A 351 5.37 -21.52 -17.57
N ASP A 352 6.19 -20.47 -17.45
CA ASP A 352 7.38 -20.46 -16.58
C ASP A 352 6.94 -20.22 -15.13
N VAL A 353 6.71 -21.30 -14.39
CA VAL A 353 6.32 -21.28 -12.99
C VAL A 353 7.27 -22.13 -12.14
N THR A 354 7.63 -21.62 -10.97
CA THR A 354 8.37 -22.36 -9.95
C THR A 354 7.56 -22.38 -8.67
N LEU A 355 7.37 -23.56 -8.07
CA LEU A 355 6.71 -23.71 -6.77
C LEU A 355 7.74 -24.12 -5.70
N VAL A 356 7.73 -23.41 -4.58
CA VAL A 356 8.51 -23.72 -3.38
C VAL A 356 7.55 -23.81 -2.19
N VAL A 357 7.40 -25.02 -1.65
CA VAL A 357 6.67 -25.21 -0.38
C VAL A 357 7.67 -25.19 0.76
N SER A 358 7.59 -24.17 1.62
CA SER A 358 8.49 -23.98 2.77
C SER A 358 8.04 -24.87 3.95
N PRO A 359 8.82 -25.90 4.33
CA PRO A 359 8.38 -26.85 5.35
C PRO A 359 8.22 -26.21 6.73
N GLY A 360 7.06 -26.41 7.35
CA GLY A 360 6.74 -25.94 8.70
C GLY A 360 6.46 -24.44 8.83
N ALA A 361 6.67 -23.66 7.77
CA ALA A 361 6.39 -22.24 7.76
C ALA A 361 4.88 -21.95 7.79
N ASP A 362 4.47 -20.95 8.56
CA ASP A 362 3.11 -20.43 8.62
C ASP A 362 2.85 -19.38 7.52
N HIS A 363 1.71 -18.68 7.60
CA HIS A 363 1.28 -17.67 6.63
C HIS A 363 2.19 -16.43 6.56
N PHE A 364 2.88 -16.10 7.65
CA PHE A 364 3.66 -14.88 7.81
C PHE A 364 5.17 -15.14 7.82
N ASP A 365 5.61 -16.37 8.10
CA ASP A 365 7.02 -16.78 7.98
C ASP A 365 7.60 -16.53 6.57
N VAL A 366 6.76 -16.52 5.52
CA VAL A 366 7.19 -16.25 4.14
C VAL A 366 7.53 -14.78 3.88
N ILE A 367 7.19 -13.88 4.80
CA ILE A 367 7.53 -12.45 4.79
C ILE A 367 8.46 -12.06 5.95
N ASP A 368 9.15 -13.04 6.56
CA ASP A 368 10.27 -12.76 7.45
C ASP A 368 11.53 -12.45 6.61
N PRO A 369 12.11 -11.22 6.67
CA PRO A 369 13.30 -10.87 5.91
C PRO A 369 14.54 -11.73 6.26
N ASP A 370 14.59 -12.31 7.45
CA ASP A 370 15.65 -13.23 7.88
C ASP A 370 15.30 -14.70 7.60
N GLY A 371 14.08 -14.96 7.11
CA GLY A 371 13.52 -16.28 6.87
C GLY A 371 14.05 -16.96 5.60
N HIS A 372 14.10 -18.30 5.63
CA HIS A 372 14.54 -19.10 4.49
C HIS A 372 13.69 -18.86 3.23
N ALA A 373 12.37 -18.77 3.38
CA ALA A 373 11.44 -18.52 2.29
C ALA A 373 11.76 -17.21 1.55
N TRP A 374 11.99 -16.14 2.29
CA TRP A 374 12.37 -14.85 1.71
C TRP A 374 13.76 -14.89 1.06
N GLY A 375 14.74 -15.56 1.68
CA GLY A 375 16.05 -15.79 1.08
C GLY A 375 15.98 -16.49 -0.28
N VAL A 376 15.08 -17.48 -0.43
CA VAL A 376 14.81 -18.13 -1.72
C VAL A 376 14.20 -17.17 -2.73
N ALA A 377 13.23 -16.34 -2.31
CA ALA A 377 12.63 -15.32 -3.17
C ALA A 377 13.70 -14.35 -3.72
N ARG A 378 14.56 -13.80 -2.86
CA ARG A 378 15.62 -12.87 -3.27
C ARG A 378 16.62 -13.49 -4.22
N ALA A 379 17.11 -14.68 -3.91
CA ALA A 379 18.05 -15.39 -4.79
C ALA A 379 17.45 -15.62 -6.19
N TRP A 380 16.14 -15.89 -6.26
CA TRP A 380 15.43 -16.05 -7.51
C TRP A 380 15.24 -14.73 -8.26
N LEU A 381 14.93 -13.62 -7.56
CA LEU A 381 14.86 -12.27 -8.15
C LEU A 381 16.22 -11.88 -8.78
N ASP A 382 17.32 -12.10 -8.05
CA ASP A 382 18.68 -11.81 -8.52
C ASP A 382 19.02 -12.61 -9.80
N GLU A 383 18.61 -13.88 -9.83
CA GLU A 383 18.83 -14.75 -11.00
C GLU A 383 18.04 -14.28 -12.22
N ARG A 384 16.79 -13.85 -12.05
CA ARG A 384 15.98 -13.31 -13.15
C ARG A 384 16.58 -12.03 -13.73
N LEU A 385 17.18 -11.18 -12.89
CA LEU A 385 17.88 -9.99 -13.36
C LEU A 385 19.14 -10.33 -14.17
N ARG A 386 19.97 -11.25 -13.69
CA ARG A 386 21.19 -11.69 -14.40
C ARG A 386 20.88 -12.24 -15.79
N GLN A 387 19.87 -13.11 -15.88
CA GLN A 387 19.43 -13.70 -17.14
C GLN A 387 18.97 -12.65 -18.17
N GLN A 388 18.41 -11.52 -17.72
CA GLN A 388 18.02 -10.43 -18.62
C GLN A 388 19.22 -9.68 -19.20
N THR A 389 20.32 -9.59 -18.44
CA THR A 389 21.57 -8.92 -18.86
C THR A 389 22.50 -9.81 -19.68
N GLY A 390 22.26 -11.13 -19.72
CA GLY A 390 23.11 -12.10 -20.42
C GLY A 390 24.42 -12.43 -19.69
N GLU A 391 24.49 -12.08 -18.40
CA GLU A 391 25.53 -12.48 -17.43
C GLU A 391 25.07 -13.73 -16.69
#